data_AF-X6MLX5-F1
#
_entry.id   AF-X6MLX5-F1
#
_cell.length_a   1.000
_cell.length_b   1.000
_cell.length_c   1.000
_cell.angle_alpha   90.00
_cell.angle_beta   90.00
_cell.angle_gamma   90.00
#
_symmetry.space_group_name_H-M   'P 1'
#
loop_
_entity.id
_entity.type
_entity.pdbx_description
1 polymer ?
#
loop_
_entity_poly.entity_id
_entity_poly.type
_entity_poly.pdbx_seq_one_letter_code
_entity_poly.pdbx_strand_id
1 'polypeptide(L)'
;MIQSPPESPLARCLLIRYAFSALGNDPDKTLLNFIKGCVKYSKSPMVMFEAAKALCHVPNVAEADISLSMNVLQEFINSPRAVQKFAAVRALSSIVTRFPNLLTPSCTVDLEHLIADPNRNIATLAITTLLKTAAEYSIERLLNSIADFMAEIPDELKVVLIDAIRSVCKKFPKKYESLVGFLAIALREEGGFKYKNKIIDCLLILMQDLERARDMGLDNLCEFIEDCEYPLLSVRILHLIGELGPQFVLDLFCIVSILFFSFFFFLS
;
A
#
# COMPACT_ATOMS: atom_id res chain seq x y z
N MET A 1 -10.13 23.40 36.15
CA MET A 1 -9.06 22.80 36.96
C MET A 1 -9.21 21.29 36.94
N ILE A 2 -8.38 20.56 36.19
CA ILE A 2 -8.23 19.11 36.36
C ILE A 2 -6.97 18.94 37.21
N GLN A 3 -7.11 18.73 38.52
CA GLN A 3 -6.00 18.82 39.49
C GLN A 3 -5.02 17.65 39.46
N SER A 4 -5.30 16.59 38.72
CA SER A 4 -4.31 15.61 38.26
C SER A 4 -4.98 14.73 37.21
N PRO A 5 -4.29 14.35 36.13
CA PRO A 5 -4.87 13.42 35.17
C PRO A 5 -5.09 12.06 35.86
N PRO A 6 -6.27 11.43 35.68
CA PRO A 6 -6.62 10.18 36.33
C PRO A 6 -5.56 9.12 36.07
N GLU A 7 -5.25 8.27 37.05
CA GLU A 7 -4.20 7.24 36.90
C GLU A 7 -4.60 6.14 35.91
N SER A 8 -5.90 5.90 35.75
CA SER A 8 -6.42 4.89 34.82
C SER A 8 -6.05 5.20 33.37
N PRO A 9 -5.37 4.27 32.65
CA PRO A 9 -5.01 4.44 31.25
C PRO A 9 -6.22 4.68 30.34
N LEU A 10 -7.36 4.03 30.61
CA LEU A 10 -8.59 4.19 29.84
C LEU A 10 -9.17 5.61 29.98
N ALA A 11 -9.18 6.13 31.22
CA ALA A 11 -9.63 7.49 31.48
C ALA A 11 -8.72 8.51 30.79
N ARG A 12 -7.39 8.27 30.77
CA ARG A 12 -6.44 9.11 30.03
C ARG A 12 -6.68 9.08 28.52
N CYS A 13 -6.94 7.91 27.93
CA CYS A 13 -7.28 7.81 26.50
C CYS A 13 -8.55 8.58 26.17
N LEU A 14 -9.57 8.49 27.04
CA LEU A 14 -10.80 9.24 26.85
C LEU A 14 -10.57 10.76 26.93
N LEU A 15 -9.75 11.21 27.88
CA LEU A 15 -9.36 12.62 27.98
C LEU A 15 -8.57 13.10 26.76
N ILE A 16 -7.68 12.28 26.20
CA ILE A 16 -6.96 12.60 24.96
C ILE A 16 -7.96 12.81 23.81
N ARG A 17 -8.97 11.94 23.68
CA ARG A 17 -10.01 12.08 22.64
C ARG A 17 -10.84 13.34 22.82
N TYR A 18 -11.24 13.67 24.05
CA TYR A 18 -11.96 14.91 24.33
C TYR A 18 -11.09 16.14 24.09
N ALA A 19 -9.83 16.12 24.53
CA ALA A 19 -8.88 17.20 24.27
C ALA A 19 -8.69 17.40 22.76
N PHE A 20 -8.53 16.32 22.00
CA PHE A 20 -8.43 16.36 20.53
C PHE A 20 -9.71 16.92 19.88
N SER A 21 -10.89 16.48 20.32
CA SER A 21 -12.16 17.01 19.78
C SER A 21 -12.41 18.48 20.14
N ALA A 22 -11.84 18.95 21.26
CA ALA A 22 -11.93 20.34 21.68
C ALA A 22 -10.88 21.24 21.01
N LEU A 23 -9.83 20.65 20.41
CA LEU A 23 -8.89 21.39 19.57
C LEU A 23 -9.60 21.79 18.27
N GLY A 24 -10.05 23.04 18.21
CA GLY A 24 -10.53 23.67 16.98
C GLY A 24 -9.37 24.07 16.06
N ASN A 25 -9.57 25.14 15.27
CA ASN A 25 -8.54 25.64 14.35
C ASN A 25 -7.37 26.33 15.05
N ASP A 26 -7.60 26.93 16.23
CA ASP A 26 -6.55 27.48 17.09
C ASP A 26 -6.29 26.53 18.27
N PRO A 27 -5.17 25.77 18.28
CA PRO A 27 -4.92 24.80 19.31
C PRO A 27 -4.66 25.51 20.65
N ASP A 28 -5.56 25.32 21.62
CA ASP A 28 -5.31 25.70 23.01
C ASP A 28 -3.99 25.05 23.47
N LYS A 29 -2.99 25.90 23.74
CA LYS A 29 -1.64 25.48 24.13
C LYS A 29 -1.67 24.54 25.33
N THR A 30 -2.66 24.70 26.22
CA THR A 30 -2.81 23.88 27.42
C THR A 30 -3.21 22.44 27.08
N LEU A 31 -4.20 22.26 26.21
CA LEU A 31 -4.66 20.95 25.75
C LEU A 31 -3.58 20.25 24.91
N LEU A 32 -2.92 21.02 24.04
CA LEU A 32 -1.84 20.49 23.23
C LEU A 32 -0.65 20.04 24.09
N ASN A 33 -0.27 20.82 25.11
CA ASN A 33 0.78 20.43 26.06
C ASN A 33 0.40 19.19 26.87
N PHE A 34 -0.88 19.01 27.23
CA PHE A 34 -1.36 17.79 27.86
C PHE A 34 -1.16 16.56 26.95
N ILE A 35 -1.54 16.64 25.68
CA ILE A 35 -1.35 15.56 24.71
C ILE A 35 0.15 15.26 24.54
N LYS A 36 0.99 16.28 24.35
CA LYS A 36 2.46 16.13 24.28
C LYS A 36 3.03 15.46 25.53
N GLY A 37 2.54 15.82 26.71
CA GLY A 37 2.91 15.20 27.98
C GLY A 37 2.53 13.72 28.04
N CYS A 38 1.37 13.35 27.48
CA CYS A 38 0.94 11.95 27.38
C CYS A 38 1.82 11.12 26.44
N VAL A 39 2.36 11.72 25.36
CA VAL A 39 3.33 11.05 24.48
C VAL A 39 4.68 10.85 25.18
N LYS A 40 5.19 11.87 25.90
CA LYS A 40 6.54 11.86 26.50
C LYS A 40 6.67 11.07 27.81
N TYR A 41 5.67 11.17 28.69
CA TYR A 41 5.83 10.79 30.09
C TYR A 41 4.89 9.67 30.54
N SER A 42 4.02 9.18 29.66
CA SER A 42 3.12 8.08 30.01
C SER A 42 3.89 6.77 30.12
N LYS A 43 3.58 5.97 31.15
CA LYS A 43 4.08 4.59 31.30
C LYS A 43 3.25 3.56 30.53
N SER A 44 2.07 3.94 30.06
CA SER A 44 1.15 3.03 29.37
C SER A 44 1.30 3.16 27.85
N PRO A 45 1.66 2.08 27.13
CA PRO A 45 1.74 2.08 25.67
C PRO A 45 0.43 2.50 24.99
N MET A 46 -0.71 2.17 25.59
CA MET A 46 -2.03 2.54 25.07
C MET A 46 -2.22 4.06 25.05
N VAL A 47 -1.85 4.74 26.14
CA VAL A 47 -1.96 6.19 26.27
C VAL A 47 -0.95 6.89 25.36
N MET A 48 0.28 6.38 25.28
CA MET A 48 1.30 6.89 24.36
C MET A 48 0.83 6.80 22.91
N PHE A 49 0.27 5.66 22.51
CA PHE A 49 -0.25 5.46 21.16
C PHE A 49 -1.42 6.39 20.84
N GLU A 50 -2.43 6.47 21.71
CA GLU A 50 -3.59 7.34 21.51
C GLU A 50 -3.16 8.81 21.41
N ALA A 51 -2.22 9.24 22.26
CA ALA A 51 -1.68 10.59 22.23
C ALA A 51 -0.87 10.88 20.97
N ALA A 52 0.00 9.97 20.54
CA ALA A 52 0.80 10.11 19.33
C ALA A 52 -0.09 10.17 18.09
N LYS A 53 -1.10 9.30 18.02
CA LYS A 53 -2.11 9.33 16.95
C LYS A 53 -2.86 10.65 16.93
N ALA A 54 -3.34 11.12 18.08
CA ALA A 54 -4.07 12.38 18.17
C ALA A 54 -3.22 13.55 17.68
N LEU A 55 -1.95 13.61 18.14
CA LEU A 55 -1.02 14.69 17.79
C LEU A 55 -0.75 14.79 16.28
N CYS A 56 -0.63 13.66 15.59
CA CYS A 56 -0.46 13.64 14.12
C CYS A 56 -1.68 14.13 13.33
N HIS A 57 -2.88 14.11 13.92
CA HIS A 57 -4.13 14.52 13.28
C HIS A 57 -4.53 15.96 13.60
N VAL A 58 -3.79 16.64 14.49
CA VAL A 58 -4.06 18.06 14.80
C VAL A 58 -3.79 18.94 13.56
N PRO A 59 -4.68 19.90 13.24
CA PRO A 59 -4.43 20.89 12.19
C PRO A 59 -3.29 21.83 12.59
N ASN A 60 -2.43 22.24 11.65
CA ASN A 60 -1.30 23.16 11.88
C ASN A 60 -0.34 22.75 13.02
N VAL A 61 -0.14 21.44 13.23
CA VAL A 61 0.81 20.92 14.21
C VAL A 61 2.26 21.21 13.79
N ALA A 62 3.14 21.52 14.75
CA ALA A 62 4.55 21.75 14.50
C ALA A 62 5.28 20.45 14.14
N GLU A 63 6.26 20.51 13.24
CA GLU A 63 7.04 19.34 12.81
C GLU A 63 7.69 18.60 13.98
N ALA A 64 8.21 19.33 14.98
CA ALA A 64 8.81 18.75 16.18
C ALA A 64 7.86 17.84 16.98
N ASP A 65 6.56 18.12 16.94
CA ASP A 65 5.53 17.34 17.63
C ASP A 65 5.17 16.07 16.84
N ILE A 66 5.27 16.14 15.50
CA ILE A 66 5.14 14.96 14.65
C ILE A 66 6.35 14.06 14.84
N SER A 67 7.58 14.60 14.85
CA SER A 67 8.80 13.84 15.11
C SER A 67 8.75 13.10 16.45
N LEU A 68 8.19 13.73 17.48
CA LEU A 68 7.94 13.08 18.77
C LEU A 68 7.04 11.84 18.62
N SER A 69 5.95 11.97 17.87
CA SER A 69 5.00 10.88 17.62
C SER A 69 5.65 9.77 16.80
N MET A 70 6.46 10.14 15.80
CA MET A 70 7.22 9.20 14.97
C MET A 70 8.17 8.34 15.82
N ASN A 71 8.89 8.93 16.77
CA ASN A 71 9.79 8.19 17.66
C ASN A 71 9.05 7.12 18.49
N VAL A 72 7.88 7.47 19.03
CA VAL A 72 7.04 6.52 19.79
C VAL A 72 6.50 5.41 18.89
N LEU A 73 6.10 5.73 17.67
CA LEU A 73 5.62 4.72 16.71
C LEU A 73 6.76 3.79 16.26
N GLN A 74 7.98 4.32 16.08
CA GLN A 74 9.17 3.53 15.79
C GLN A 74 9.50 2.55 16.94
N GLU A 75 9.38 2.98 18.20
CA GLU A 75 9.51 2.09 19.35
C GLU A 75 8.49 0.93 19.29
N PHE A 76 7.24 1.21 18.92
CA PHE A 76 6.20 0.20 18.81
C PHE A 76 6.34 -0.74 17.62
N ILE A 77 6.99 -0.34 16.52
CA ILE A 77 7.35 -1.26 15.43
C ILE A 77 8.27 -2.38 15.96
N ASN A 78 9.22 -2.02 16.82
CA ASN A 78 10.20 -2.93 17.38
C ASN A 78 9.69 -3.71 18.61
N SER A 79 8.43 -3.51 19.01
CA SER A 79 7.83 -4.21 20.14
C SER A 79 7.63 -5.71 19.87
N PRO A 80 7.81 -6.61 20.85
CA PRO A 80 7.49 -8.02 20.68
C PRO A 80 5.97 -8.29 20.52
N ARG A 81 5.11 -7.31 20.82
CA ARG A 81 3.65 -7.49 20.78
C ARG A 81 3.08 -7.15 19.39
N ALA A 82 2.56 -8.15 18.69
CA ALA A 82 1.97 -8.00 17.35
C ALA A 82 0.92 -6.87 17.25
N VAL A 83 0.09 -6.68 18.28
CA VAL A 83 -0.92 -5.60 18.32
C VAL A 83 -0.28 -4.21 18.29
N GLN A 84 0.85 -4.02 18.99
CA GLN A 84 1.56 -2.74 19.01
C GLN A 84 2.23 -2.47 17.67
N LYS A 85 2.90 -3.48 17.09
CA LYS A 85 3.48 -3.39 15.74
C LYS A 85 2.42 -2.99 14.72
N PHE A 86 1.32 -3.74 14.64
CA PHE A 86 0.25 -3.49 13.66
C PHE A 86 -0.35 -2.10 13.82
N ALA A 87 -0.64 -1.67 15.05
CA ALA A 87 -1.17 -0.34 15.33
C ALA A 87 -0.17 0.76 14.92
N ALA A 88 1.12 0.56 15.18
CA ALA A 88 2.17 1.50 14.84
C ALA A 88 2.33 1.66 13.33
N VAL A 89 2.47 0.55 12.59
CA VAL A 89 2.59 0.57 11.13
C VAL A 89 1.35 1.20 10.50
N ARG A 90 0.14 0.91 11.01
CA ARG A 90 -1.10 1.53 10.51
C ARG A 90 -1.12 3.04 10.72
N ALA A 91 -0.72 3.50 11.90
CA ALA A 91 -0.64 4.93 12.19
C ALA A 91 0.40 5.61 11.29
N LEU A 92 1.58 5.01 11.12
CA LEU A 92 2.64 5.49 10.24
C LEU A 92 2.16 5.60 8.79
N SER A 93 1.47 4.58 8.27
CA SER A 93 0.90 4.59 6.92
C SER A 93 -0.02 5.79 6.65
N SER A 94 -0.74 6.25 7.67
CA SER A 94 -1.58 7.45 7.60
C SER A 94 -0.74 8.73 7.66
N ILE A 95 0.29 8.77 8.51
CA ILE A 95 1.15 9.94 8.72
C ILE A 95 2.00 10.23 7.48
N VAL A 96 2.62 9.21 6.89
CA VAL A 96 3.51 9.38 5.74
C VAL A 96 2.78 9.90 4.50
N THR A 97 1.46 9.72 4.43
CA THR A 97 0.63 10.29 3.36
C THR A 97 0.56 11.81 3.46
N ARG A 98 0.61 12.37 4.69
CA ARG A 98 0.57 13.82 4.96
C ARG A 98 1.97 14.42 5.09
N PHE A 99 2.92 13.68 5.64
CA PHE A 99 4.28 14.14 5.96
C PHE A 99 5.34 13.13 5.49
N PRO A 100 5.55 12.96 4.18
CA PRO A 100 6.50 11.97 3.66
C PRO A 100 7.96 12.24 4.08
N ASN A 101 8.33 13.51 4.28
CA ASN A 101 9.71 13.92 4.59
C ASN A 101 10.14 13.63 6.04
N LEU A 102 9.21 13.27 6.91
CA LEU A 102 9.49 13.03 8.34
C LEU A 102 9.80 11.56 8.64
N LEU A 103 9.74 10.67 7.65
CA LEU A 103 10.14 9.28 7.85
C LEU A 103 11.66 9.19 7.97
N THR A 104 12.14 8.74 9.13
CA THR A 104 13.57 8.58 9.38
C THR A 104 14.12 7.36 8.63
N PRO A 105 15.40 7.38 8.21
CA PRO A 105 16.03 6.21 7.57
C PRO A 105 16.00 4.95 8.44
N SER A 106 16.12 5.11 9.76
CA SER A 106 16.02 4.00 10.71
C SER A 106 14.62 3.37 10.71
N CYS A 107 13.57 4.17 10.65
CA CYS A 107 12.20 3.66 10.61
C CYS A 107 11.93 2.91 9.29
N THR A 108 12.51 3.34 8.17
CA THR A 108 12.45 2.60 6.90
C THR A 108 13.09 1.22 7.03
N VAL A 109 14.27 1.12 7.66
CA VAL A 109 14.93 -0.18 7.91
C VAL A 109 14.08 -1.08 8.80
N ASP A 110 13.48 -0.52 9.86
CA ASP A 110 12.58 -1.27 10.74
C ASP A 110 11.35 -1.80 9.98
N LEU A 111 10.79 -1.02 9.05
CA LEU A 111 9.70 -1.43 8.18
C LEU A 111 10.13 -2.53 7.18
N GLU A 112 11.34 -2.46 6.62
CA GLU A 112 11.89 -3.52 5.77
C GLU A 112 12.05 -4.83 6.55
N HIS A 113 12.45 -4.76 7.83
CA HIS A 113 12.56 -5.93 8.69
C HIS A 113 11.21 -6.58 9.00
N LEU A 114 10.11 -5.80 8.97
CA LEU A 114 8.75 -6.33 9.15
C LEU A 114 8.22 -7.13 7.95
N ILE A 115 8.87 -7.07 6.78
CA ILE A 115 8.48 -7.90 5.62
C ILE A 115 8.59 -9.39 5.98
N ALA A 116 9.59 -9.75 6.78
CA ALA A 116 9.81 -11.11 7.28
C ALA A 116 9.05 -11.42 8.59
N ASP A 117 8.12 -10.56 9.04
CA ASP A 117 7.35 -10.81 10.27
C ASP A 117 6.44 -12.04 10.08
N PRO A 118 6.32 -12.92 11.09
CA PRO A 118 5.47 -14.11 10.99
C PRO A 118 3.99 -13.78 10.77
N ASN A 119 3.53 -12.59 11.19
CA ASN A 119 2.19 -12.14 10.94
C ASN A 119 2.10 -11.46 9.56
N ARG A 120 1.53 -12.19 8.60
CA ARG A 120 1.37 -11.72 7.21
C ARG A 120 0.55 -10.43 7.08
N ASN A 121 -0.34 -10.12 8.02
CA ASN A 121 -1.06 -8.84 8.02
C ASN A 121 -0.14 -7.66 8.37
N ILE A 122 0.84 -7.87 9.27
CA ILE A 122 1.84 -6.85 9.62
C ILE A 122 2.79 -6.65 8.45
N ALA A 123 3.30 -7.75 7.87
CA ALA A 123 4.18 -7.70 6.71
C ALA A 123 3.52 -7.02 5.51
N THR A 124 2.26 -7.37 5.19
CA THR A 124 1.50 -6.72 4.12
C THR A 124 1.33 -5.22 4.38
N LEU A 125 1.02 -4.83 5.62
CA LEU A 125 0.88 -3.42 5.98
C LEU A 125 2.22 -2.66 5.93
N ALA A 126 3.33 -3.31 6.26
CA ALA A 126 4.67 -2.75 6.15
C ALA A 126 5.03 -2.51 4.68
N ILE A 127 4.82 -3.51 3.81
CA ILE A 127 5.03 -3.39 2.36
C ILE A 127 4.20 -2.24 1.77
N THR A 128 2.90 -2.18 2.05
CA THR A 128 2.04 -1.10 1.53
C THR A 128 2.49 0.27 2.03
N THR A 129 3.07 0.35 3.22
CA THR A 129 3.62 1.60 3.76
C THR A 129 4.95 1.97 3.09
N LEU A 130 5.85 1.01 2.87
CA LEU A 130 7.08 1.19 2.12
C LEU A 130 6.81 1.65 0.68
N LEU A 131 5.81 1.09 0.00
CA LEU A 131 5.41 1.51 -1.35
C LEU A 131 4.94 2.97 -1.40
N LYS A 132 4.22 3.45 -0.38
CA LYS A 132 3.79 4.86 -0.29
C LYS A 132 4.99 5.82 -0.20
N THR A 133 6.00 5.45 0.57
CA THR A 133 7.20 6.26 0.83
C THR A 133 8.38 5.91 -0.08
N ALA A 134 8.22 4.97 -1.00
CA ALA A 134 9.28 4.56 -1.91
C ALA A 134 9.77 5.75 -2.74
N ALA A 135 11.07 5.71 -3.04
CA ALA A 135 11.76 6.61 -3.96
C ALA A 135 12.11 5.84 -5.24
N GLU A 136 12.32 6.56 -6.35
CA GLU A 136 12.47 5.96 -7.68
C GLU A 136 13.60 4.91 -7.76
N TYR A 137 14.69 5.11 -7.02
CA TYR A 137 15.84 4.20 -7.00
C TYR A 137 15.61 2.90 -6.23
N SER A 138 14.61 2.82 -5.33
CA SER A 138 14.38 1.65 -4.47
C SER A 138 13.26 0.73 -4.94
N ILE A 139 12.48 1.15 -5.95
CA ILE A 139 11.28 0.44 -6.41
C ILE A 139 11.59 -0.98 -6.88
N GLU A 140 12.62 -1.16 -7.72
CA GLU A 140 12.97 -2.48 -8.25
C GLU A 140 13.31 -3.49 -7.15
N ARG A 141 14.13 -3.07 -6.17
CA ARG A 141 14.44 -3.90 -5.00
C ARG A 141 13.18 -4.28 -4.23
N LEU A 142 12.29 -3.31 -4.02
CA LEU A 142 11.05 -3.54 -3.29
C LEU A 142 10.11 -4.48 -4.05
N LEU A 143 10.00 -4.36 -5.37
CA LEU A 143 9.20 -5.27 -6.21
C LEU A 143 9.69 -6.71 -6.13
N ASN A 144 11.01 -6.93 -6.14
CA ASN A 144 11.57 -8.28 -5.98
C ASN A 144 11.21 -8.89 -4.62
N SER A 145 11.36 -8.14 -3.53
CA SER A 145 10.95 -8.61 -2.20
C SER A 145 9.44 -8.89 -2.10
N ILE A 146 8.62 -8.14 -2.83
CA ILE A 146 7.17 -8.38 -2.88
C ILE A 146 6.85 -9.65 -3.66
N ALA A 147 7.55 -9.93 -4.76
CA ALA A 147 7.34 -11.14 -5.55
C ALA A 147 7.51 -12.40 -4.69
N ASP A 148 8.61 -12.47 -3.94
CA ASP A 148 8.88 -13.57 -3.00
C ASP A 148 7.79 -13.67 -1.92
N PHE A 149 7.38 -12.53 -1.35
CA PHE A 149 6.35 -12.49 -0.32
C PHE A 149 4.96 -12.90 -0.84
N MET A 150 4.62 -12.59 -2.10
CA MET A 150 3.33 -12.92 -2.69
C MET A 150 3.09 -14.43 -2.81
N ALA A 151 4.13 -15.23 -2.98
CA ALA A 151 4.03 -16.69 -3.02
C ALA A 151 3.55 -17.30 -1.69
N GLU A 152 3.77 -16.61 -0.57
CA GLU A 152 3.52 -17.14 0.78
C GLU A 152 2.21 -16.65 1.43
N ILE A 153 1.38 -15.90 0.71
CA ILE A 153 0.19 -15.24 1.27
C ILE A 153 -1.11 -15.61 0.54
N PRO A 154 -2.26 -15.55 1.23
CA PRO A 154 -3.56 -15.77 0.60
C PRO A 154 -3.90 -14.63 -0.38
N ASP A 155 -4.72 -14.96 -1.38
CA ASP A 155 -5.13 -14.05 -2.46
C ASP A 155 -5.77 -12.74 -1.96
N GLU A 156 -6.46 -12.77 -0.81
CA GLU A 156 -7.04 -11.57 -0.21
C GLU A 156 -5.98 -10.51 0.10
N LEU A 157 -4.80 -10.92 0.56
CA LEU A 157 -3.67 -10.03 0.82
C LEU A 157 -2.95 -9.65 -0.48
N LYS A 158 -2.84 -10.58 -1.44
CA LYS A 158 -2.27 -10.26 -2.77
C LYS A 158 -3.04 -9.13 -3.45
N VAL A 159 -4.37 -9.14 -3.40
CA VAL A 159 -5.22 -8.06 -3.95
C VAL A 159 -4.87 -6.69 -3.36
N VAL A 160 -4.64 -6.63 -2.04
CA VAL A 160 -4.23 -5.39 -1.35
C VAL A 160 -2.87 -4.90 -1.84
N LEU A 161 -1.93 -5.81 -2.09
CA LEU A 161 -0.61 -5.45 -2.62
C LEU A 161 -0.69 -4.90 -4.05
N ILE A 162 -1.51 -5.49 -4.91
CA ILE A 162 -1.71 -4.97 -6.29
C ILE A 162 -2.31 -3.56 -6.27
N ASP A 163 -3.25 -3.27 -5.36
CA ASP A 163 -3.78 -1.91 -5.18
C ASP A 163 -2.70 -0.89 -4.76
N ALA A 164 -1.76 -1.32 -3.91
CA ALA A 164 -0.64 -0.48 -3.53
C ALA A 164 0.34 -0.26 -4.70
N ILE A 165 0.65 -1.29 -5.47
CA ILE A 165 1.53 -1.20 -6.65
C ILE A 165 0.93 -0.29 -7.72
N ARG A 166 -0.39 -0.39 -7.95
CA ARG A 166 -1.11 0.54 -8.84
C ARG A 166 -0.87 2.01 -8.46
N SER A 167 -0.80 2.32 -7.17
CA SER A 167 -0.54 3.68 -6.71
C SER A 167 0.90 4.12 -7.00
N VAL A 168 1.86 3.19 -6.96
CA VAL A 168 3.27 3.43 -7.33
C VAL A 168 3.41 3.67 -8.83
N CYS A 169 2.68 2.93 -9.66
CA CYS A 169 2.64 3.13 -11.11
C CYS A 169 2.33 4.58 -11.50
N LYS A 170 1.33 5.18 -10.83
CA LYS A 170 0.96 6.59 -11.05
C LYS A 170 2.02 7.57 -10.55
N LYS A 171 2.76 7.20 -9.50
CA LYS A 171 3.79 8.04 -8.88
C LYS A 171 5.10 8.03 -9.68
N PHE A 172 5.45 6.92 -10.32
CA PHE A 172 6.73 6.72 -11.02
C PHE A 172 6.55 6.16 -12.45
N PRO A 173 5.99 6.94 -13.39
CA PRO A 173 5.70 6.47 -14.75
C PRO A 173 6.96 6.08 -15.55
N LYS A 174 8.15 6.58 -15.17
CA LYS A 174 9.42 6.22 -15.82
C LYS A 174 9.85 4.78 -15.54
N LYS A 175 9.35 4.15 -14.48
CA LYS A 175 9.66 2.78 -14.08
C LYS A 175 8.62 1.76 -14.59
N TYR A 176 7.88 2.12 -15.65
CA TYR A 176 6.80 1.28 -16.17
C TYR A 176 7.28 -0.11 -16.59
N GLU A 177 8.49 -0.25 -17.16
CA GLU A 177 9.01 -1.55 -17.61
C GLU A 177 9.11 -2.55 -16.46
N SER A 178 9.70 -2.14 -15.33
CA SER A 178 9.81 -2.98 -14.13
C SER A 178 8.44 -3.31 -13.52
N LEU A 179 7.51 -2.36 -13.55
CA LEU A 179 6.16 -2.52 -13.00
C LEU A 179 5.29 -3.45 -13.86
N VAL A 180 5.29 -3.25 -15.19
CA VAL A 180 4.59 -4.12 -16.15
C VAL A 180 5.20 -5.53 -16.10
N GLY A 181 6.53 -5.65 -16.08
CA GLY A 181 7.21 -6.94 -15.94
C GLY A 181 6.83 -7.67 -14.65
N PHE A 182 6.80 -6.97 -13.52
CA PHE A 182 6.33 -7.54 -12.25
C PHE A 182 4.87 -8.03 -12.34
N LEU A 183 3.96 -7.20 -12.90
CA LEU A 183 2.55 -7.56 -13.05
C LEU A 183 2.37 -8.75 -14.00
N ALA A 184 3.17 -8.84 -15.05
CA ALA A 184 3.16 -9.96 -16.00
C ALA A 184 3.57 -11.28 -15.33
N ILE A 185 4.65 -11.27 -14.53
CA ILE A 185 5.06 -12.45 -13.77
C ILE A 185 3.96 -12.85 -12.78
N ALA A 186 3.43 -11.89 -12.02
CA ALA A 186 2.31 -12.10 -11.10
C ALA A 186 1.03 -12.62 -11.79
N LEU A 187 0.82 -12.26 -13.06
CA LEU A 187 -0.29 -12.73 -13.89
C LEU A 187 -0.11 -14.16 -14.39
N ARG A 188 1.10 -14.73 -14.40
CA ARG A 188 1.35 -16.14 -14.75
C ARG A 188 1.28 -17.08 -13.54
N GLU A 189 1.62 -16.60 -12.35
CA GLU A 189 1.61 -17.38 -11.10
C GLU A 189 0.23 -17.94 -10.71
N GLU A 190 0.13 -18.96 -9.86
CA GLU A 190 -1.19 -19.44 -9.42
C GLU A 190 -1.97 -18.38 -8.61
N GLY A 191 -3.28 -18.27 -8.88
CA GLY A 191 -4.14 -17.37 -8.12
C GLY A 191 -5.60 -17.35 -8.56
N GLY A 192 -6.45 -16.90 -7.65
CA GLY A 192 -7.89 -16.81 -7.82
C GLY A 192 -8.33 -15.67 -8.73
N PHE A 193 -9.56 -15.80 -9.23
CA PHE A 193 -10.19 -14.83 -10.14
C PHE A 193 -10.07 -13.36 -9.69
N LYS A 194 -10.36 -13.06 -8.42
CA LYS A 194 -10.34 -11.66 -7.92
C LYS A 194 -8.94 -11.04 -7.99
N TYR A 195 -7.91 -11.82 -7.69
CA TYR A 195 -6.51 -11.39 -7.76
C TYR A 195 -6.08 -11.15 -9.21
N LYS A 196 -6.35 -12.11 -10.10
CA LYS A 196 -6.05 -12.00 -11.53
C LYS A 196 -6.77 -10.83 -12.19
N ASN A 197 -8.07 -10.68 -11.92
CA ASN A 197 -8.86 -9.55 -12.41
C ASN A 197 -8.24 -8.20 -11.97
N LYS A 198 -7.72 -8.13 -10.74
CA LYS A 198 -7.10 -6.92 -10.21
C LYS A 198 -5.76 -6.59 -10.88
N ILE A 199 -4.96 -7.61 -11.20
CA ILE A 199 -3.73 -7.44 -11.98
C ILE A 199 -4.05 -6.90 -13.36
N ILE A 200 -5.03 -7.51 -14.05
CA ILE A 200 -5.49 -7.07 -15.36
C ILE A 200 -5.96 -5.61 -15.26
N ASP A 201 -6.83 -5.26 -14.31
CA ASP A 201 -7.26 -3.87 -14.08
C ASP A 201 -6.08 -2.89 -13.94
N CYS A 202 -5.03 -3.29 -13.23
CA CYS A 202 -3.83 -2.48 -13.06
C CYS A 202 -3.03 -2.33 -14.37
N LEU A 203 -2.85 -3.42 -15.13
CA LEU A 203 -2.22 -3.40 -16.44
C LEU A 203 -2.98 -2.51 -17.42
N LEU A 204 -4.31 -2.59 -17.44
CA LEU A 204 -5.13 -1.79 -18.35
C LEU A 204 -5.00 -0.30 -18.06
N ILE A 205 -5.03 0.10 -16.79
CA ILE A 205 -4.81 1.49 -16.38
C ILE A 205 -3.43 1.98 -16.83
N LEU A 206 -2.40 1.15 -16.66
CA LEU A 206 -1.04 1.47 -17.11
C LEU A 206 -0.96 1.68 -18.63
N MET A 207 -1.59 0.80 -19.41
CA MET A 207 -1.61 0.89 -20.88
C MET A 207 -2.41 2.11 -21.37
N GLN A 208 -3.48 2.48 -20.67
CA GLN A 208 -4.25 3.69 -20.98
C GLN A 208 -3.46 4.95 -20.66
N ASP A 209 -2.82 5.00 -19.49
CA ASP A 209 -2.08 6.18 -18.99
C ASP A 209 -0.73 6.36 -19.71
N LEU A 210 -0.10 5.28 -20.22
CA LEU A 210 1.24 5.31 -20.82
C LEU A 210 1.28 4.56 -22.16
N GLU A 211 1.46 5.29 -23.27
CA GLU A 211 1.53 4.71 -24.61
C GLU A 211 2.68 3.69 -24.76
N ARG A 212 3.83 3.96 -24.14
CA ARG A 212 5.01 3.07 -24.20
C ARG A 212 4.83 1.74 -23.46
N ALA A 213 3.87 1.67 -22.54
CA ALA A 213 3.56 0.44 -21.82
C ALA A 213 2.58 -0.46 -22.59
N ARG A 214 2.00 0.03 -23.71
CA ARG A 214 0.95 -0.68 -24.45
C ARG A 214 1.47 -1.94 -25.11
N ASP A 215 2.59 -1.86 -25.84
CA ASP A 215 3.14 -3.01 -26.57
C ASP A 215 3.46 -4.15 -25.59
N MET A 216 4.25 -3.86 -24.56
CA MET A 216 4.55 -4.83 -23.50
C MET A 216 3.29 -5.35 -22.79
N GLY A 217 2.31 -4.48 -22.55
CA GLY A 217 1.06 -4.86 -21.90
C GLY A 217 0.24 -5.82 -22.76
N LEU A 218 0.12 -5.55 -24.06
CA LEU A 218 -0.60 -6.38 -25.03
C LEU A 218 0.04 -7.76 -25.16
N ASP A 219 1.36 -7.83 -25.30
CA ASP A 219 2.07 -9.11 -25.42
C ASP A 219 1.81 -10.02 -24.20
N ASN A 220 1.92 -9.45 -22.99
CA ASN A 220 1.67 -10.21 -21.76
C ASN A 220 0.20 -10.62 -21.61
N LEU A 221 -0.74 -9.82 -22.12
CA LEU A 221 -2.16 -10.15 -22.12
C LEU A 221 -2.50 -11.22 -23.17
N CYS A 222 -1.88 -11.17 -24.36
CA CYS A 222 -1.99 -12.20 -25.39
C CYS A 222 -1.48 -13.55 -24.84
N GLU A 223 -0.27 -13.57 -24.24
CA GLU A 223 0.31 -14.76 -23.61
C GLU A 223 -0.61 -15.32 -22.51
N PHE A 224 -1.19 -14.44 -21.67
CA PHE A 224 -2.09 -14.90 -20.60
C PHE A 224 -3.38 -15.53 -21.12
N ILE A 225 -3.98 -15.02 -22.22
CA ILE A 225 -5.22 -15.58 -22.77
C ILE A 225 -5.04 -17.02 -23.24
N GLU A 226 -3.86 -17.36 -23.79
CA GLU A 226 -3.57 -18.69 -24.33
C GLU A 226 -3.72 -19.79 -23.28
N ASP A 227 -3.26 -19.53 -22.05
CA ASP A 227 -3.30 -20.47 -20.94
C ASP A 227 -4.34 -20.09 -19.85
N CYS A 228 -5.28 -19.17 -20.16
CA CYS A 228 -6.20 -18.67 -19.14
C CYS A 228 -7.30 -19.68 -18.79
N GLU A 229 -7.34 -20.11 -17.53
CA GLU A 229 -8.40 -20.98 -16.99
C GLU A 229 -9.74 -20.27 -16.73
N TYR A 230 -9.78 -18.93 -16.85
CA TYR A 230 -10.95 -18.11 -16.50
C TYR A 230 -11.62 -17.49 -17.73
N PRO A 231 -12.70 -18.10 -18.27
CA PRO A 231 -13.33 -17.63 -19.52
C PRO A 231 -13.78 -16.16 -19.48
N LEU A 232 -14.25 -15.69 -18.32
CA LEU A 232 -14.68 -14.29 -18.14
C LEU A 232 -13.52 -13.30 -18.27
N LEU A 233 -12.31 -13.67 -17.84
CA LEU A 233 -11.13 -12.84 -18.01
C LEU A 233 -10.68 -12.84 -19.47
N SER A 234 -10.67 -14.01 -20.12
CA SER A 234 -10.30 -14.14 -21.53
C SER A 234 -11.20 -13.30 -22.43
N VAL A 235 -12.54 -13.39 -22.27
CA VAL A 235 -13.50 -12.59 -23.05
C VAL A 235 -13.27 -11.09 -22.85
N ARG A 236 -13.02 -10.67 -21.60
CA ARG A 236 -12.77 -9.27 -21.28
C ARG A 236 -11.50 -8.74 -21.93
N ILE A 237 -10.40 -9.51 -21.87
CA ILE A 237 -9.13 -9.13 -22.48
C ILE A 237 -9.28 -9.13 -24.00
N LEU A 238 -9.91 -10.13 -24.60
CA LEU A 238 -10.16 -10.20 -26.05
C LEU A 238 -10.97 -9.01 -26.55
N HIS A 239 -12.03 -8.64 -25.84
CA HIS A 239 -12.83 -7.45 -26.18
C HIS A 239 -11.95 -6.19 -26.21
N LEU A 240 -11.11 -6.01 -25.19
CA LEU A 240 -10.21 -4.87 -25.10
C LEU A 240 -9.15 -4.88 -26.20
N ILE A 241 -8.52 -6.04 -26.47
CA ILE A 241 -7.55 -6.18 -27.56
C ILE A 241 -8.23 -5.86 -28.90
N GLY A 242 -9.50 -6.25 -29.08
CA GLY A 242 -10.28 -5.89 -30.26
C GLY A 242 -10.51 -4.38 -30.43
N GLU A 243 -10.69 -3.65 -29.34
CA GLU A 243 -10.83 -2.18 -29.36
C GLU A 243 -9.48 -1.47 -29.61
N LEU A 244 -8.41 -1.98 -28.99
CA LEU A 244 -7.08 -1.40 -29.07
C LEU A 244 -6.35 -1.75 -30.37
N GLY A 245 -6.54 -2.96 -30.89
CA GLY A 245 -5.86 -3.49 -32.07
C GLY A 245 -5.85 -2.60 -33.33
N PRO A 246 -6.95 -1.92 -33.73
CA PRO A 246 -6.90 -1.02 -34.89
C PRO A 246 -6.03 0.23 -34.71
N GLN A 247 -5.57 0.52 -33.49
CA GLN A 247 -4.73 1.68 -33.18
C GLN A 247 -3.23 1.34 -33.14
N PHE A 248 -2.84 0.06 -33.24
CA PHE A 248 -1.46 -0.39 -33.10
C PHE A 248 -1.03 -1.30 -34.26
N VAL A 249 0.28 -1.34 -34.52
CA VAL A 249 0.89 -2.37 -35.37
C VAL A 249 1.03 -3.61 -34.48
N LEU A 250 -0.05 -4.38 -34.35
CA LEU A 250 0.00 -5.66 -33.65
C LEU A 250 0.90 -6.63 -34.41
N ASP A 251 1.80 -7.30 -33.69
CA ASP A 251 2.55 -8.41 -34.26
C ASP A 251 1.59 -9.51 -34.74
N LEU A 252 1.98 -10.19 -35.83
CA LEU A 252 1.18 -11.23 -36.49
C LEU A 252 0.70 -12.31 -35.51
N PHE A 253 1.45 -12.53 -34.42
CA PHE A 253 1.16 -13.47 -33.36
C PHE A 253 -0.12 -13.11 -32.58
N CYS A 254 -0.27 -11.87 -32.10
CA CYS A 254 -1.51 -11.45 -31.43
C CYS A 254 -2.71 -11.48 -32.38
N ILE A 255 -2.55 -11.16 -33.67
CA ILE A 255 -3.63 -11.26 -34.66
C ILE A 255 -4.11 -12.72 -34.81
N VAL A 256 -3.17 -13.67 -34.85
CA VAL A 256 -3.48 -15.11 -34.93
C VAL A 256 -4.16 -15.60 -33.65
N SER A 257 -3.69 -15.21 -32.46
CA SER A 257 -4.33 -15.60 -31.19
C SER A 257 -5.76 -15.03 -31.06
N ILE A 258 -6.00 -13.78 -31.49
CA ILE A 258 -7.35 -13.17 -31.53
C ILE A 258 -8.27 -13.94 -32.49
N LEU A 259 -7.78 -14.26 -33.69
CA LEU A 259 -8.55 -15.00 -34.71
C LEU A 259 -8.84 -16.42 -34.24
N PHE A 260 -7.87 -17.11 -33.65
CA PHE A 260 -8.01 -18.49 -33.18
C PHE A 260 -9.02 -18.59 -32.03
N PHE A 261 -8.93 -17.69 -31.03
CA PHE A 261 -9.87 -17.67 -29.91
C PHE A 261 -11.28 -17.23 -30.33
N SER A 262 -11.41 -16.23 -31.20
CA SER A 262 -12.72 -15.81 -31.73
C SER A 262 -13.39 -16.95 -32.49
N PHE A 263 -12.62 -17.77 -33.21
CA PHE A 263 -13.15 -18.95 -33.92
C PHE A 263 -13.58 -20.05 -32.96
N PHE A 264 -12.80 -20.33 -31.90
CA PHE A 264 -13.10 -21.41 -30.96
C PHE A 264 -14.28 -21.08 -30.02
N PHE A 265 -14.41 -19.82 -29.59
CA PHE A 265 -15.47 -19.39 -28.67
C PHE A 265 -16.83 -19.20 -29.36
N PHE A 266 -16.87 -18.97 -30.68
CA PHE A 266 -18.13 -18.91 -31.44
C PHE A 266 -18.63 -20.28 -31.92
N LEU A 267 -17.82 -21.33 -31.83
CA LEU A 267 -18.15 -22.69 -32.30
C LEU A 267 -18.52 -23.67 -31.18
N SER A 268 -18.53 -23.25 -29.91
CA SER A 268 -19.03 -24.02 -28.75
C SER A 268 -20.26 -23.35 -28.15
#